data_AF-A0A533RQS1-F1
#
_entry.id   AF-A0A533RQS1-F1
#
_cell.length_a   1.000
_cell.length_b   1.000
_cell.length_c   1.000
_cell.angle_alpha   90.00
_cell.angle_beta   90.00
_cell.angle_gamma   90.00
#
_symmetry.space_group_name_H-M   'P 1'
#
loop_
_entity.id
_entity.type
_entity.pdbx_description
1 polymer ?
#
loop_
_entity_poly.entity_id
_entity_poly.type
_entity_poly.pdbx_seq_one_letter_code
_entity_poly.pdbx_strand_id
1 'polypeptide(L)'
;MFFIAISNILRARWIDVEKVPFPHTILAYNMIASTMGGKQETKRLVNPYVIGLVVGFAYQVLVFTPMIFPWFPDLFGWRTQTCPGGWYYISTDSPLAGIIGLANLNKNPLLISISYLAPKIVLFNTVFWYVVLLVLMQAAYSFGYYTSVPGLSGCGRIWCGSDTIPYGDPFKWVLISNIGGVLALTIFYLFTARTYILDTIQAALGRGSLLQTEKNEPITYRNSYLMLIISFVLLLMTLSTTGINLAAAFALILVTGIWFLAGVRIYGLIGFDARSGGAGMSLMKIIYPPSTDRPDTSWTLSMYFAGTQASDTPQYGWAGPL
;
A
#
# COMPACT_ATOMS: atom_id res chain seq x y z
N MET A 1 -19.79 4.78 -2.44
CA MET A 1 -20.73 3.70 -2.81
C MET A 1 -20.03 2.53 -3.51
N PHE A 2 -19.24 2.76 -4.56
CA PHE A 2 -18.54 1.69 -5.29
C PHE A 2 -17.77 0.70 -4.39
N PHE A 3 -16.86 1.20 -3.56
CA PHE A 3 -16.10 0.32 -2.64
C PHE A 3 -16.96 -0.31 -1.55
N ILE A 4 -17.97 0.40 -1.05
CA ILE A 4 -18.90 -0.15 -0.04
C ILE A 4 -19.65 -1.35 -0.62
N ALA A 5 -20.10 -1.26 -1.87
CA ALA A 5 -20.76 -2.36 -2.56
C ALA A 5 -19.83 -3.58 -2.73
N ILE A 6 -18.57 -3.36 -3.15
CA ILE A 6 -17.56 -4.42 -3.25
C ILE A 6 -17.32 -5.07 -1.88
N SER A 7 -17.09 -4.25 -0.86
CA SER A 7 -16.87 -4.72 0.51
C SER A 7 -18.05 -5.53 1.02
N ASN A 8 -19.30 -5.12 0.74
CA ASN A 8 -20.48 -5.84 1.19
C ASN A 8 -20.62 -7.20 0.49
N ILE A 9 -20.35 -7.27 -0.83
CA ILE A 9 -20.35 -8.54 -1.58
C ILE A 9 -19.34 -9.52 -0.99
N LEU A 10 -18.14 -9.03 -0.64
CA LEU A 10 -17.05 -9.87 -0.14
C LEU A 10 -17.02 -10.02 1.40
N ARG A 11 -17.92 -9.34 2.13
CA ARG A 11 -17.90 -9.24 3.59
C ARG A 11 -17.91 -10.60 4.28
N ALA A 12 -18.90 -11.44 3.98
CA ALA A 12 -19.02 -12.77 4.61
C ALA A 12 -17.76 -13.62 4.38
N ARG A 13 -17.17 -13.53 3.19
CA ARG A 13 -15.91 -14.21 2.88
C ARG A 13 -14.74 -13.64 3.68
N TRP A 14 -14.56 -12.32 3.70
CA TRP A 14 -13.44 -11.69 4.41
C TRP A 14 -13.53 -11.82 5.93
N ILE A 15 -14.72 -11.66 6.49
CA ILE A 15 -14.92 -11.63 7.95
C ILE A 15 -15.20 -13.03 8.51
N ASP A 16 -16.13 -13.78 7.92
CA ASP A 16 -16.62 -15.02 8.54
C ASP A 16 -15.80 -16.25 8.11
N VAL A 17 -15.43 -16.32 6.83
CA VAL A 17 -14.68 -17.46 6.26
C VAL A 17 -13.17 -17.29 6.44
N GLU A 18 -12.60 -16.22 5.90
CA GLU A 18 -11.17 -15.99 5.88
C GLU A 18 -10.66 -15.36 7.18
N LYS A 19 -11.54 -14.71 7.94
CA LYS A 19 -11.22 -14.03 9.21
C LYS A 19 -9.99 -13.15 9.07
N VAL A 20 -10.03 -12.25 8.09
CA VAL A 20 -8.93 -11.32 7.79
C VAL A 20 -8.54 -10.59 9.10
N PRO A 21 -7.27 -10.68 9.54
CA PRO A 21 -6.92 -10.34 10.91
C PRO A 21 -6.96 -8.84 11.19
N PHE A 22 -6.64 -7.97 10.23
CA PHE A 22 -6.46 -6.53 10.44
C PHE A 22 -5.61 -6.25 11.70
N PRO A 23 -4.28 -6.46 11.64
CA PRO A 23 -3.42 -6.49 12.83
C PRO A 23 -3.55 -5.28 13.76
N HIS A 24 -3.76 -4.08 13.21
CA HIS A 24 -4.00 -2.87 14.01
C HIS A 24 -5.28 -2.93 14.84
N THR A 25 -6.36 -3.50 14.30
CA THR A 25 -7.64 -3.66 15.01
C THR A 25 -7.50 -4.69 16.13
N ILE A 26 -6.81 -5.80 15.88
CA ILE A 26 -6.50 -6.81 16.92
C ILE A 26 -5.66 -6.19 18.04
N LEU A 27 -4.62 -5.42 17.68
CA LEU A 27 -3.78 -4.74 18.66
C LEU A 27 -4.61 -3.78 19.53
N ALA A 28 -5.42 -2.93 18.92
CA ALA A 28 -6.28 -1.98 19.64
C ALA A 28 -7.30 -2.70 20.55
N TYR A 29 -7.93 -3.77 20.06
CA TYR A 29 -8.84 -4.60 20.86
C TYR A 29 -8.13 -5.21 22.08
N ASN A 30 -6.96 -5.82 21.88
CA ASN A 30 -6.20 -6.44 22.96
C ASN A 30 -5.72 -5.40 23.99
N MET A 31 -5.34 -4.20 23.54
CA MET A 31 -4.99 -3.10 24.43
C MET A 31 -6.17 -2.71 25.32
N ILE A 32 -7.35 -2.48 24.74
CA ILE A 32 -8.57 -2.11 25.46
C ILE A 32 -9.02 -3.24 26.41
N ALA A 33 -8.97 -4.49 25.96
CA ALA A 33 -9.31 -5.65 26.79
C ALA A 33 -8.38 -5.78 28.00
N SER A 34 -7.09 -5.49 27.82
CA SER A 34 -6.09 -5.54 28.89
C SER A 34 -6.22 -4.41 29.92
N THR A 35 -6.70 -3.23 29.52
CA THR A 35 -6.86 -2.06 30.40
C THR A 35 -8.20 -2.06 31.14
N MET A 36 -9.26 -2.59 30.54
CA MET A 36 -10.60 -2.66 31.14
C MET A 36 -10.85 -3.90 32.02
N GLY A 37 -9.79 -4.65 32.39
CA GLY A 37 -9.89 -5.75 33.34
C GLY A 37 -10.51 -7.04 32.79
N GLY A 38 -10.43 -7.27 31.47
CA GLY A 38 -10.95 -8.49 30.85
C GLY A 38 -10.12 -9.72 31.21
N LYS A 39 -10.63 -10.56 32.14
CA LYS A 39 -10.34 -11.99 32.44
C LYS A 39 -8.91 -12.57 32.37
N GLN A 40 -7.87 -11.80 32.07
CA GLN A 40 -6.48 -12.24 32.13
C GLN A 40 -5.81 -11.60 33.33
N GLU A 41 -5.98 -12.26 34.48
CA GLU A 41 -5.05 -12.13 35.59
C GLU A 41 -3.63 -12.43 35.09
N THR A 42 -2.83 -11.41 34.85
CA THR A 42 -1.39 -11.57 34.95
C THR A 42 -0.80 -10.39 35.69
N LYS A 43 -0.50 -10.65 36.97
CA LYS A 43 0.47 -9.92 37.77
C LYS A 43 1.83 -9.94 37.06
N ARG A 44 2.06 -9.04 36.10
CA ARG A 44 3.40 -8.63 35.70
C ARG A 44 3.61 -7.22 36.19
N LEU A 45 4.55 -7.06 37.14
CA LEU A 45 4.99 -5.79 37.73
C LEU A 45 5.41 -4.74 36.70
N VAL A 46 5.63 -5.14 35.44
CA VAL A 46 5.86 -4.24 34.32
C VAL A 46 4.98 -4.67 33.15
N ASN A 47 3.96 -3.88 32.85
CA ASN A 47 3.12 -4.08 31.67
C ASN A 47 3.95 -3.68 30.43
N PRO A 48 4.24 -4.58 29.48
CA PRO A 48 4.99 -4.27 28.26
C PRO A 48 4.43 -3.07 27.48
N TYR A 49 3.12 -2.82 27.61
CA TYR A 49 2.48 -1.64 27.07
C TYR A 49 3.02 -0.33 27.65
N VAL A 50 3.16 -0.25 28.98
CA VAL A 50 3.69 0.93 29.68
C VAL A 50 5.16 1.15 29.30
N ILE A 51 5.93 0.06 29.15
CA ILE A 51 7.31 0.14 28.64
C ILE A 51 7.31 0.76 27.24
N GLY A 52 6.48 0.25 26.33
CA GLY A 52 6.38 0.76 24.97
C GLY A 52 5.97 2.23 24.92
N LEU A 53 5.01 2.64 25.76
CA LEU A 53 4.57 4.03 25.87
C LEU A 53 5.70 4.94 26.38
N VAL A 54 6.39 4.55 27.46
CA VAL A 54 7.50 5.34 28.02
C VAL A 54 8.67 5.42 27.05
N VAL A 55 9.05 4.30 26.42
CA VAL A 55 10.14 4.25 25.42
C VAL A 55 9.78 5.08 24.19
N GLY A 56 8.55 4.95 23.68
CA GLY A 56 8.07 5.72 22.53
C GLY A 56 8.01 7.22 22.83
N PHE A 57 7.51 7.59 24.01
CA PHE A 57 7.49 8.99 24.44
C PHE A 57 8.91 9.55 24.61
N ALA A 58 9.80 8.82 25.29
CA ALA A 58 11.19 9.21 25.46
C ALA A 58 11.90 9.37 24.11
N TYR A 59 11.70 8.44 23.18
CA TYR A 59 12.22 8.54 21.82
C TYR A 59 11.69 9.79 21.10
N GLN A 60 10.38 10.02 21.13
CA GLN A 60 9.77 11.17 20.47
C GLN A 60 10.28 12.49 21.04
N VAL A 61 10.44 12.59 22.37
CA VAL A 61 11.07 13.75 23.02
C VAL A 61 12.49 13.93 22.52
N LEU A 62 13.31 12.88 22.51
CA LEU A 62 14.71 12.95 22.05
C LEU A 62 14.85 13.33 20.57
N VAL A 63 13.85 13.04 19.73
CA VAL A 63 13.81 13.46 18.32
C VAL A 63 13.29 14.89 18.18
N PHE A 64 12.25 15.26 18.94
CA PHE A 64 11.58 16.55 18.84
C PHE A 64 12.37 17.70 19.48
N THR A 65 12.98 17.46 20.64
CA THR A 65 13.79 18.48 21.35
C THR A 65 14.91 19.05 20.49
N PRO A 66 15.74 18.26 19.77
CA PRO A 66 16.73 18.83 18.87
C PRO A 66 16.09 19.54 17.67
N MET A 67 14.90 19.20 17.20
CA MET A 67 14.28 19.96 16.10
C MET A 67 13.87 21.39 16.51
N ILE A 68 13.55 21.61 17.79
CA ILE A 68 13.12 22.93 18.30
C ILE A 68 14.28 23.72 18.91
N PHE A 69 15.16 23.05 19.66
CA PHE A 69 16.19 23.70 20.46
C PHE A 69 17.57 23.44 19.85
N PRO A 70 18.18 24.39 19.10
CA PRO A 70 19.45 24.18 18.41
C PRO A 70 20.60 23.68 19.32
N TRP A 71 20.58 24.09 20.59
CA TRP A 71 21.58 23.71 21.59
C TRP A 71 21.45 22.27 22.10
N PHE A 72 20.28 21.64 21.97
CA PHE A 72 20.07 20.27 22.42
C PHE A 72 20.77 19.28 21.47
N PRO A 73 21.48 18.27 21.99
CA PRO A 73 22.25 17.34 21.16
C PRO A 73 21.33 16.45 20.30
N ASP A 74 21.72 16.26 19.04
CA ASP A 74 21.03 15.37 18.11
C ASP A 74 21.59 13.94 18.19
N LEU A 75 21.17 13.21 19.23
CA LEU A 75 21.70 11.86 19.54
C LEU A 75 21.43 10.84 18.43
N PHE A 76 20.36 11.02 17.67
CA PHE A 76 19.91 10.09 16.63
C PHE A 76 20.12 10.63 15.21
N GLY A 77 20.79 11.77 15.06
CA GLY A 77 21.12 12.40 13.77
C GLY A 77 19.92 12.83 12.95
N TRP A 78 18.80 13.24 13.56
CA TRP A 78 17.57 13.63 12.86
C TRP A 78 17.64 14.98 12.14
N ARG A 79 18.58 15.86 12.50
CA ARG A 79 18.77 17.17 11.84
C ARG A 79 19.51 17.06 10.52
N THR A 80 20.39 16.08 10.38
CA THR A 80 21.26 15.92 9.22
C THR A 80 20.82 14.70 8.42
N GLN A 81 20.82 14.84 7.09
CA GLN A 81 20.62 13.74 6.15
C GLN A 81 19.42 12.84 6.51
N THR A 82 18.30 13.44 6.94
CA THR A 82 17.10 12.69 7.34
C THR A 82 15.87 13.37 6.75
N CYS A 83 15.07 12.65 5.98
CA CYS A 83 13.81 13.13 5.44
C CYS A 83 12.66 13.00 6.47
N PRO A 84 11.57 13.77 6.30
CA PRO A 84 10.33 13.56 7.05
C PRO A 84 9.90 12.08 7.00
N GLY A 85 9.63 11.48 8.17
CA GLY A 85 9.34 10.04 8.30
C GLY A 85 10.53 9.17 8.72
N GLY A 86 11.71 9.74 8.92
CA GLY A 86 12.88 9.03 9.47
C GLY A 86 13.70 8.26 8.42
N TRP A 87 13.59 8.63 7.14
CA TRP A 87 14.40 8.06 6.08
C TRP A 87 15.77 8.73 6.04
N TYR A 88 16.83 7.99 6.29
CA TYR A 88 18.21 8.44 6.14
C TYR A 88 18.53 8.66 4.67
N TYR A 89 18.96 9.88 4.39
CA TYR A 89 19.32 10.40 3.08
C TYR A 89 20.74 9.96 2.73
N ILE A 90 20.85 8.99 1.82
CA ILE A 90 22.14 8.49 1.36
C ILE A 90 22.69 9.46 0.33
N SER A 91 23.73 10.21 0.68
CA SER A 91 24.44 11.12 -0.22
C SER A 91 25.45 10.37 -1.10
N THR A 92 25.89 10.99 -2.21
CA THR A 92 26.84 10.37 -3.16
C THR A 92 28.23 10.12 -2.57
N ASP A 93 28.62 10.84 -1.52
CA ASP A 93 29.85 10.67 -0.75
C ASP A 93 29.73 9.59 0.34
N SER A 94 28.54 9.05 0.58
CA SER A 94 28.33 7.99 1.58
C SER A 94 28.97 6.68 1.14
N PRO A 95 29.58 5.89 2.04
CA PRO A 95 30.02 4.52 1.72
C PRO A 95 28.86 3.61 1.28
N LEU A 96 27.61 3.96 1.65
CA LEU A 96 26.41 3.26 1.24
C LEU A 96 25.98 3.59 -0.20
N ALA A 97 26.54 4.63 -0.83
CA ALA A 97 26.26 4.98 -2.22
C ALA A 97 26.67 3.86 -3.19
N GLY A 98 27.73 3.11 -2.85
CA GLY A 98 28.21 1.97 -3.65
C GLY A 98 27.25 0.77 -3.69
N ILE A 99 26.28 0.68 -2.77
CA ILE A 99 25.26 -0.37 -2.76
C ILE A 99 24.13 0.08 -3.68
N ILE A 100 24.10 -0.41 -4.92
CA ILE A 100 23.26 0.17 -5.98
C ILE A 100 21.76 0.06 -5.67
N GLY A 101 21.30 -1.08 -5.14
CA GLY A 101 19.90 -1.30 -4.80
C GLY A 101 19.42 -0.60 -3.51
N LEU A 102 20.30 0.08 -2.78
CA LEU A 102 19.96 0.74 -1.53
C LEU A 102 19.60 2.21 -1.75
N ALA A 103 18.31 2.54 -1.71
CA ALA A 103 17.87 3.92 -1.90
C ALA A 103 17.91 4.77 -0.63
N ASN A 104 17.31 4.27 0.45
CA ASN A 104 17.23 4.93 1.75
C ASN A 104 17.17 3.87 2.86
N LEU A 105 17.49 4.26 4.09
CA LEU A 105 17.32 3.43 5.28
C LEU A 105 16.33 4.12 6.21
N ASN A 106 15.33 3.40 6.72
CA ASN A 106 14.44 3.99 7.72
C ASN A 106 14.99 3.74 9.13
N LYS A 107 15.22 4.82 9.89
CA LYS A 107 15.71 4.78 11.27
C LYS A 107 14.62 5.10 12.31
N ASN A 108 13.36 5.18 11.88
CA ASN A 108 12.22 5.35 12.77
C ASN A 108 11.81 3.98 13.38
N PRO A 109 11.98 3.77 14.70
CA PRO A 109 11.65 2.52 15.35
C PRO A 109 10.15 2.20 15.30
N LEU A 110 9.28 3.20 15.07
CA LEU A 110 7.84 2.98 14.89
C LEU A 110 7.57 2.10 13.67
N LEU A 111 8.19 2.40 12.53
CA LEU A 111 7.98 1.63 11.30
C LEU A 111 8.52 0.22 11.42
N ILE A 112 9.64 0.05 12.12
CA ILE A 112 10.18 -1.27 12.48
C ILE A 112 9.19 -2.02 13.38
N SER A 113 8.60 -1.34 14.37
CA SER A 113 7.62 -1.93 15.29
C SER A 113 6.34 -2.37 14.58
N ILE A 114 5.82 -1.56 13.65
CA ILE A 114 4.66 -1.90 12.82
C ILE A 114 4.96 -3.11 11.93
N SER A 115 6.19 -3.24 11.41
CA SER A 115 6.56 -4.40 10.59
C SER A 115 6.43 -5.72 11.35
N TYR A 116 6.63 -5.73 12.67
CA TYR A 116 6.45 -6.93 13.51
C TYR A 116 4.99 -7.38 13.65
N LEU A 117 4.01 -6.59 13.22
CA LEU A 117 2.62 -7.01 13.10
C LEU A 117 2.40 -7.95 11.91
N ALA A 118 3.29 -7.92 10.92
CA ALA A 118 3.19 -8.77 9.75
C ALA A 118 3.50 -10.24 10.09
N PRO A 119 2.83 -11.22 9.44
CA PRO A 119 3.13 -12.63 9.62
C PRO A 119 4.60 -12.95 9.33
N LYS A 120 5.21 -13.87 10.09
CA LYS A 120 6.63 -14.26 9.94
C LYS A 120 7.01 -14.64 8.51
N ILE A 121 6.12 -15.33 7.80
CA ILE A 121 6.33 -15.72 6.40
C ILE A 121 6.45 -14.51 5.47
N VAL A 122 5.68 -13.45 5.73
CA VAL A 122 5.76 -12.21 4.97
C VAL A 122 7.08 -11.52 5.28
N LEU A 123 7.43 -11.37 6.56
CA LEU A 123 8.70 -10.75 6.96
C LEU A 123 9.91 -11.46 6.34
N PHE A 124 9.93 -12.79 6.40
CA PHE A 124 10.99 -13.59 5.76
C PHE A 124 11.05 -13.34 4.25
N ASN A 125 9.91 -13.41 3.56
CA ASN A 125 9.85 -13.19 2.12
C ASN A 125 10.27 -11.76 1.76
N THR A 126 9.86 -10.75 2.52
CA THR A 126 10.26 -9.35 2.30
C THR A 126 11.77 -9.19 2.39
N VAL A 127 12.40 -9.72 3.44
CA VAL A 127 13.86 -9.65 3.61
C VAL A 127 14.58 -10.45 2.53
N PHE A 128 14.12 -11.67 2.23
CA PHE A 128 14.70 -12.52 1.20
C PHE A 128 14.68 -11.82 -0.18
N TRP A 129 13.52 -11.33 -0.62
CA TRP A 129 13.40 -10.65 -1.90
C TRP A 129 14.13 -9.31 -1.93
N TYR A 130 14.26 -8.62 -0.80
CA TYR A 130 15.09 -7.43 -0.70
C TYR A 130 16.58 -7.75 -0.89
N VAL A 131 17.10 -8.81 -0.28
CA VAL A 131 18.48 -9.27 -0.50
C VAL A 131 18.70 -9.68 -1.96
N VAL A 132 17.75 -10.41 -2.55
CA VAL A 132 17.79 -10.76 -3.98
C VAL A 132 17.86 -9.50 -4.85
N LEU A 133 17.06 -8.47 -4.54
CA LEU A 133 17.14 -7.18 -5.24
C LEU A 133 18.53 -6.56 -5.12
N LEU A 134 19.12 -6.50 -3.92
CA LEU A 134 20.47 -5.93 -3.73
C LEU A 134 21.52 -6.67 -4.58
N VAL A 135 21.49 -8.00 -4.57
CA VAL A 135 22.42 -8.84 -5.34
C VAL A 135 22.25 -8.63 -6.84
N LEU A 136 21.00 -8.65 -7.33
CA LEU A 136 20.71 -8.49 -8.76
C LEU A 136 21.05 -7.09 -9.26
N MET A 137 20.76 -6.05 -8.47
CA MET A 137 21.13 -4.66 -8.81
C MET A 137 22.65 -4.51 -8.89
N GLN A 138 23.38 -5.08 -7.94
CA GLN A 138 24.84 -5.02 -7.95
C GLN A 138 25.44 -5.78 -9.14
N ALA A 139 24.87 -6.96 -9.47
CA ALA A 139 25.27 -7.72 -10.65
C ALA A 139 24.99 -6.94 -11.94
N ALA A 140 23.78 -6.40 -12.12
CA ALA A 140 23.43 -5.61 -13.30
C ALA A 140 24.33 -4.38 -13.46
N TYR A 141 24.69 -3.72 -12.36
CA TYR A 141 25.66 -2.63 -12.38
C TYR A 141 27.03 -3.06 -12.91
N SER A 142 27.51 -4.25 -12.55
CA SER A 142 28.77 -4.78 -13.11
C SER A 142 28.72 -5.05 -14.63
N PHE A 143 27.52 -5.18 -15.21
CA PHE A 143 27.30 -5.31 -16.65
C PHE A 143 27.02 -3.96 -17.36
N GLY A 144 27.13 -2.83 -16.65
CA GLY A 144 26.95 -1.49 -17.21
C GLY A 144 25.52 -0.93 -17.15
N TYR A 145 24.61 -1.56 -16.40
CA TYR A 145 23.27 -1.01 -16.12
C TYR A 145 23.27 -0.10 -14.88
N TYR A 146 22.25 0.73 -14.67
CA TYR A 146 22.09 1.58 -13.47
C TYR A 146 23.27 2.52 -13.19
N THR A 147 23.95 3.01 -14.24
CA THR A 147 25.20 3.77 -14.10
C THR A 147 25.00 5.19 -13.60
N SER A 148 23.78 5.73 -13.74
CA SER A 148 23.37 7.02 -13.15
C SER A 148 23.17 6.95 -11.63
N VAL A 149 22.81 5.77 -11.09
CA VAL A 149 22.34 5.61 -9.69
C VAL A 149 23.36 6.07 -8.66
N PRO A 150 24.68 5.78 -8.78
CA PRO A 150 25.69 6.31 -7.87
C PRO A 150 25.78 7.84 -7.84
N GLY A 151 25.38 8.52 -8.92
CA GLY A 151 25.34 9.99 -9.00
C GLY A 151 24.09 10.60 -8.37
N LEU A 152 23.13 9.78 -7.92
CA LEU A 152 21.88 10.22 -7.32
C LEU A 152 21.91 10.04 -5.81
N SER A 153 21.32 10.99 -5.08
CA SER A 153 21.22 10.94 -3.62
C SER A 153 19.79 10.72 -3.14
N GLY A 154 19.64 10.01 -2.01
CA GLY A 154 18.37 9.77 -1.32
C GLY A 154 17.23 9.28 -2.23
N CYS A 155 16.08 9.95 -2.17
CA CYS A 155 14.91 9.65 -2.99
C CYS A 155 15.17 9.77 -4.50
N GLY A 156 16.20 10.50 -4.92
CA GLY A 156 16.59 10.61 -6.33
C GLY A 156 16.95 9.28 -6.96
N ARG A 157 17.49 8.33 -6.17
CA ARG A 157 17.80 6.97 -6.63
C ARG A 157 16.55 6.17 -7.02
N ILE A 158 15.37 6.61 -6.57
CA ILE A 158 14.07 6.02 -6.89
C ILE A 158 13.37 6.82 -8.00
N TRP A 159 13.40 8.16 -7.95
CA TRP A 159 12.49 9.00 -8.74
C TRP A 159 13.15 9.95 -9.74
N CYS A 160 14.46 10.21 -9.64
CA CYS A 160 15.13 11.22 -10.47
C CYS A 160 15.77 10.59 -11.71
N GLY A 161 15.01 10.55 -12.81
CA GLY A 161 15.49 10.12 -14.12
C GLY A 161 14.89 8.79 -14.58
N SER A 162 15.28 8.36 -15.78
CA SER A 162 14.83 7.12 -16.41
C SER A 162 15.64 5.90 -15.98
N ASP A 163 16.93 6.09 -15.71
CA ASP A 163 17.81 5.06 -15.16
C ASP A 163 17.85 5.19 -13.63
N THR A 164 16.92 4.54 -12.96
CA THR A 164 16.77 4.54 -11.49
C THR A 164 16.41 3.13 -11.03
N ILE A 165 16.48 2.86 -9.73
CA ILE A 165 16.20 1.52 -9.18
C ILE A 165 14.85 0.96 -9.67
N PRO A 166 13.70 1.65 -9.53
CA PRO A 166 12.40 1.10 -9.94
C PRO A 166 12.16 1.07 -11.45
N TYR A 167 12.75 1.99 -12.23
CA TYR A 167 12.39 2.23 -13.63
C TYR A 167 13.44 1.78 -14.66
N GLY A 168 14.70 1.66 -14.25
CA GLY A 168 15.82 1.35 -15.13
C GLY A 168 15.84 -0.12 -15.60
N ASP A 169 16.42 -0.31 -16.78
CA ASP A 169 16.74 -1.62 -17.34
C ASP A 169 17.87 -2.31 -16.53
N PRO A 170 17.87 -3.66 -16.42
CA PRO A 170 16.99 -4.59 -17.13
C PRO A 170 15.73 -4.99 -16.34
N PHE A 171 15.66 -4.72 -15.03
CA PHE A 171 14.63 -5.35 -14.20
C PHE A 171 13.29 -4.61 -14.15
N LYS A 172 13.32 -3.26 -14.23
CA LYS A 172 12.11 -2.42 -14.09
C LYS A 172 11.23 -2.86 -12.91
N TRP A 173 11.81 -2.90 -11.71
CA TRP A 173 11.20 -3.49 -10.51
C TRP A 173 9.76 -3.02 -10.26
N VAL A 174 9.42 -1.77 -10.59
CA VAL A 174 8.06 -1.23 -10.45
C VAL A 174 7.03 -2.01 -11.29
N LEU A 175 7.41 -2.51 -12.46
CA LEU A 175 6.54 -3.29 -13.33
C LEU A 175 6.26 -4.67 -12.72
N ILE A 176 7.27 -5.29 -12.12
CA ILE A 176 7.14 -6.61 -11.49
C ILE A 176 6.34 -6.51 -10.19
N SER A 177 6.73 -5.64 -9.27
CA SER A 177 6.14 -5.59 -7.93
C SER A 177 4.81 -4.84 -7.89
N ASN A 178 4.76 -3.62 -8.42
CA ASN A 178 3.60 -2.74 -8.27
C ASN A 178 2.50 -2.99 -9.30
N ILE A 179 2.86 -3.36 -10.54
CA ILE A 179 1.86 -3.64 -11.57
C ILE A 179 1.56 -5.14 -11.60
N GLY A 180 2.57 -5.97 -11.89
CA GLY A 180 2.44 -7.42 -12.02
C GLY A 180 1.98 -8.08 -10.72
N GLY A 181 2.63 -7.78 -9.59
CA GLY A 181 2.30 -8.36 -8.29
C GLY A 181 0.90 -8.01 -7.80
N VAL A 182 0.47 -6.75 -7.98
CA VAL A 182 -0.88 -6.30 -7.60
C VAL A 182 -1.95 -6.94 -8.50
N LEU A 183 -1.74 -6.95 -9.81
CA LEU A 183 -2.65 -7.62 -10.75
C LEU A 183 -2.74 -9.11 -10.46
N ALA A 184 -1.61 -9.78 -10.27
CA ALA A 184 -1.56 -11.20 -9.94
C ALA A 184 -2.32 -11.48 -8.64
N LEU A 185 -2.07 -10.70 -7.58
CA LEU A 185 -2.77 -10.87 -6.30
C LEU A 185 -4.29 -10.75 -6.46
N THR A 186 -4.77 -9.72 -7.17
CA THR A 186 -6.21 -9.54 -7.40
C THR A 186 -6.80 -10.64 -8.27
N ILE A 187 -6.13 -11.02 -9.36
CA ILE A 187 -6.60 -12.08 -10.27
C ILE A 187 -6.65 -13.42 -9.54
N PHE A 188 -5.59 -13.81 -8.82
CA PHE A 188 -5.58 -15.05 -8.04
C PHE A 188 -6.63 -15.03 -6.92
N TYR A 189 -6.84 -13.88 -6.28
CA TYR A 189 -7.90 -13.74 -5.29
C TYR A 189 -9.28 -13.93 -5.92
N LEU A 190 -9.60 -13.23 -7.02
CA LEU A 190 -10.87 -13.37 -7.73
C LEU A 190 -11.06 -14.79 -8.27
N PHE A 191 -10.00 -15.42 -8.76
CA PHE A 191 -10.02 -16.81 -9.20
C PHE A 191 -10.37 -17.75 -8.04
N THR A 192 -9.73 -17.58 -6.88
CA THR A 192 -10.02 -18.37 -5.68
C THR A 192 -11.41 -18.05 -5.12
N ALA A 193 -11.91 -16.85 -5.38
CA ALA A 193 -13.23 -16.39 -4.97
C ALA A 193 -14.35 -16.67 -5.97
N ARG A 194 -14.05 -17.24 -7.13
CA ARG A 194 -14.99 -17.38 -8.25
C ARG A 194 -16.29 -18.09 -7.87
N THR A 195 -16.21 -19.19 -7.12
CA THR A 195 -17.39 -19.97 -6.72
C THR A 195 -18.28 -19.17 -5.78
N TYR A 196 -17.69 -18.53 -4.78
CA TYR A 196 -18.40 -17.64 -3.87
C TYR A 196 -19.05 -16.46 -4.61
N ILE A 197 -18.34 -15.83 -5.56
CA ILE A 197 -18.90 -14.73 -6.36
C ILE A 197 -20.09 -15.21 -7.21
N LEU A 198 -20.01 -16.41 -7.77
CA LEU A 198 -21.13 -17.00 -8.49
C LEU A 198 -22.32 -17.26 -7.57
N ASP A 199 -22.07 -17.72 -6.34
CA ASP A 199 -23.13 -17.94 -5.34
C ASP A 199 -23.78 -16.62 -4.92
N THR A 200 -23.01 -15.51 -4.77
CA THR A 200 -23.57 -14.20 -4.45
C THR A 200 -24.40 -13.61 -5.60
N ILE A 201 -24.02 -13.90 -6.85
CA ILE A 201 -24.82 -13.54 -8.04
C ILE A 201 -26.12 -14.34 -8.05
N GLN A 202 -26.07 -15.65 -7.77
CA GLN A 202 -27.28 -16.47 -7.67
C GLN A 202 -28.21 -15.94 -6.57
N ALA A 203 -27.67 -15.57 -5.41
CA ALA A 203 -28.44 -14.97 -4.32
C ALA A 203 -29.08 -13.64 -4.72
N ALA A 204 -28.36 -12.79 -5.45
CA ALA A 204 -28.90 -11.55 -6.01
C ALA A 204 -30.07 -11.77 -6.99
N LEU A 205 -30.09 -12.92 -7.66
CA LEU A 205 -31.18 -13.36 -8.54
C LEU A 205 -32.29 -14.13 -7.80
N GLY A 206 -32.22 -14.22 -6.47
CA GLY A 206 -33.19 -14.91 -5.63
C GLY A 206 -33.06 -16.44 -5.67
N ARG A 207 -31.86 -16.98 -5.91
CA ARG A 207 -31.57 -18.43 -5.95
C ARG A 207 -30.33 -18.78 -5.11
N GLY A 208 -30.11 -20.06 -4.83
CA GLY A 208 -28.87 -20.54 -4.23
C GLY A 208 -28.85 -20.57 -2.70
N SER A 209 -27.76 -21.12 -2.16
CA SER A 209 -27.60 -21.41 -0.72
C SER A 209 -27.35 -20.17 0.14
N LEU A 210 -26.78 -19.10 -0.44
CA LEU A 210 -26.44 -17.88 0.29
C LEU A 210 -27.64 -16.99 0.66
N LEU A 211 -28.86 -17.32 0.18
CA LEU A 211 -30.11 -16.64 0.58
C LEU A 211 -30.38 -16.71 2.08
N GLN A 212 -29.96 -17.79 2.75
CA GLN A 212 -30.13 -17.89 4.21
C GLN A 212 -29.12 -17.01 4.94
N THR A 213 -27.88 -16.96 4.45
CA THR A 213 -26.82 -16.10 4.99
C THR A 213 -27.15 -14.62 4.80
N GLU A 214 -27.76 -14.26 3.67
CA GLU A 214 -28.18 -12.89 3.34
C GLU A 214 -29.12 -12.28 4.39
N LYS A 215 -29.92 -13.08 5.11
CA LYS A 215 -30.82 -12.58 6.16
C LYS A 215 -30.09 -11.91 7.32
N ASN A 216 -28.83 -12.26 7.54
CA ASN A 216 -27.98 -11.70 8.59
C ASN A 216 -27.10 -10.55 8.06
N GLU A 217 -27.18 -10.24 6.76
CA GLU A 217 -26.41 -9.16 6.14
C GLU A 217 -27.18 -7.83 6.20
N PRO A 218 -26.51 -6.68 6.42
CA PRO A 218 -27.16 -5.37 6.51
C PRO A 218 -27.84 -4.94 5.20
N ILE A 219 -27.32 -5.41 4.06
CA ILE A 219 -27.79 -5.08 2.71
C ILE A 219 -27.80 -6.36 1.89
N THR A 220 -28.89 -6.59 1.15
CA THR A 220 -29.05 -7.72 0.23
C THR A 220 -27.98 -7.72 -0.86
N TYR A 221 -27.61 -8.89 -1.38
CA TYR A 221 -26.69 -9.02 -2.50
C TYR A 221 -27.25 -8.32 -3.74
N ARG A 222 -28.57 -8.41 -3.97
CA ARG A 222 -29.23 -7.68 -5.05
C ARG A 222 -28.99 -6.17 -4.97
N ASN A 223 -29.20 -5.57 -3.79
CA ASN A 223 -28.96 -4.14 -3.60
C ASN A 223 -27.47 -3.81 -3.70
N SER A 224 -26.58 -4.70 -3.25
CA SER A 224 -25.14 -4.51 -3.37
C SER A 224 -24.68 -4.45 -4.83
N TYR A 225 -25.16 -5.36 -5.68
CA TYR A 225 -24.86 -5.32 -7.12
C TYR A 225 -25.51 -4.12 -7.82
N LEU A 226 -26.73 -3.73 -7.45
CA LEU A 226 -27.35 -2.51 -7.97
C LEU A 226 -26.54 -1.27 -7.59
N MET A 227 -26.12 -1.14 -6.33
CA MET A 227 -25.24 -0.06 -5.87
C MET A 227 -23.91 -0.08 -6.62
N LEU A 228 -23.33 -1.25 -6.88
CA LEU A 228 -22.09 -1.39 -7.64
C LEU A 228 -22.27 -0.86 -9.07
N ILE A 229 -23.30 -1.32 -9.80
CA ILE A 229 -23.56 -0.92 -11.18
C ILE A 229 -23.90 0.57 -11.27
N ILE A 230 -24.81 1.06 -10.42
CA ILE A 230 -25.22 2.47 -10.41
C ILE A 230 -24.02 3.35 -10.09
N SER A 231 -23.23 3.01 -9.07
CA SER A 231 -22.05 3.81 -8.72
C SER A 231 -20.97 3.75 -9.81
N PHE A 232 -20.81 2.63 -10.51
CA PHE A 232 -19.90 2.53 -11.65
C PHE A 232 -20.32 3.47 -12.79
N VAL A 233 -21.61 3.47 -13.15
CA VAL A 233 -22.15 4.36 -14.19
C VAL A 233 -22.05 5.83 -13.78
N LEU A 234 -22.37 6.16 -12.53
CA LEU A 234 -22.24 7.53 -12.02
C LEU A 234 -20.77 7.99 -12.04
N LEU A 235 -19.83 7.16 -11.60
CA LEU A 235 -18.39 7.46 -11.64
C LEU A 235 -17.91 7.67 -13.07
N LEU A 236 -18.36 6.84 -14.02
CA LEU A 236 -18.05 7.02 -15.44
C LEU A 236 -18.53 8.38 -15.95
N MET A 237 -19.79 8.73 -15.69
CA MET A 237 -20.35 10.01 -16.12
C MET A 237 -19.61 11.18 -15.47
N THR A 238 -19.35 11.13 -14.16
CA THR A 238 -18.62 12.18 -13.45
C THR A 238 -17.21 12.37 -14.02
N LEU A 239 -16.45 11.30 -14.19
CA LEU A 239 -15.11 11.39 -14.79
C LEU A 239 -15.18 11.94 -16.21
N SER A 240 -16.16 11.52 -17.02
CA SER A 240 -16.34 12.07 -18.37
C SER A 240 -16.71 13.55 -18.40
N THR A 241 -17.47 14.07 -17.42
CA THR A 241 -17.75 15.52 -17.33
C THR A 241 -16.50 16.37 -17.04
N THR A 242 -15.43 15.77 -16.49
CA THR A 242 -14.15 16.47 -16.27
C THR A 242 -13.30 16.62 -17.53
N GLY A 243 -13.70 16.03 -18.66
CA GLY A 243 -12.93 16.02 -19.90
C GLY A 243 -12.05 14.77 -20.09
N ILE A 244 -12.17 13.79 -19.19
CA ILE A 244 -11.55 12.46 -19.37
C ILE A 244 -12.38 11.66 -20.38
N ASN A 245 -11.74 11.08 -21.39
CA ASN A 245 -12.45 10.26 -22.37
C ASN A 245 -13.04 8.99 -21.71
N LEU A 246 -14.08 8.42 -22.32
CA LEU A 246 -14.82 7.30 -21.71
C LEU A 246 -13.95 6.06 -21.46
N ALA A 247 -13.00 5.78 -22.36
CA ALA A 247 -12.09 4.64 -22.22
C ALA A 247 -11.15 4.80 -21.00
N ALA A 248 -10.58 5.98 -20.82
CA ALA A 248 -9.70 6.31 -19.70
C ALA A 248 -10.49 6.35 -18.38
N ALA A 249 -11.70 6.91 -18.38
CA ALA A 249 -12.59 6.88 -17.21
C ALA A 249 -12.90 5.44 -16.79
N PHE A 250 -13.23 4.57 -17.74
CA PHE A 250 -13.49 3.15 -17.49
C PHE A 250 -12.27 2.45 -16.89
N ALA A 251 -11.10 2.62 -17.51
CA ALA A 251 -9.88 2.00 -17.03
C ALA A 251 -9.42 2.55 -15.67
N LEU A 252 -9.64 3.82 -15.36
CA LEU A 252 -9.39 4.39 -14.04
C LEU A 252 -10.21 3.69 -12.97
N ILE A 253 -11.53 3.53 -13.17
CA ILE A 253 -12.39 2.87 -12.18
C ILE A 253 -11.96 1.40 -11.98
N LEU A 254 -11.61 0.70 -13.07
CA LEU A 254 -11.11 -0.68 -12.99
C LEU A 254 -9.81 -0.78 -12.21
N VAL A 255 -8.81 0.05 -12.54
CA VAL A 255 -7.54 0.10 -11.80
C VAL A 255 -7.79 0.34 -10.33
N THR A 256 -8.59 1.35 -9.98
CA THR A 256 -8.87 1.67 -8.58
C THR A 256 -9.60 0.53 -7.87
N GLY A 257 -10.51 -0.19 -8.54
CA GLY A 257 -11.15 -1.39 -8.00
C GLY A 257 -10.17 -2.54 -7.75
N ILE A 258 -9.29 -2.81 -8.72
CA ILE A 258 -8.24 -3.85 -8.59
C ILE A 258 -7.29 -3.48 -7.43
N TRP A 259 -6.93 -2.20 -7.32
CA TRP A 259 -6.04 -1.70 -6.29
C TRP A 259 -6.71 -1.70 -4.93
N PHE A 260 -7.99 -1.37 -4.85
CA PHE A 260 -8.75 -1.49 -3.62
C PHE A 260 -8.73 -2.94 -3.11
N LEU A 261 -9.02 -3.92 -3.98
CA LEU A 261 -9.01 -5.33 -3.61
C LEU A 261 -7.64 -5.80 -3.10
N ALA A 262 -6.57 -5.51 -3.84
CA ALA A 262 -5.22 -5.85 -3.40
C ALA A 262 -4.82 -5.13 -2.11
N GLY A 263 -5.14 -3.84 -2.00
CA GLY A 263 -4.82 -3.00 -0.85
C GLY A 263 -5.49 -3.51 0.43
N VAL A 264 -6.79 -3.82 0.38
CA VAL A 264 -7.51 -4.41 1.53
C VAL A 264 -6.88 -5.74 1.94
N ARG A 265 -6.44 -6.55 0.99
CA ARG A 265 -5.78 -7.84 1.28
C ARG A 265 -4.42 -7.64 1.91
N ILE A 266 -3.58 -6.78 1.37
CA ILE A 266 -2.26 -6.47 1.91
C ILE A 266 -2.42 -5.90 3.31
N TYR A 267 -3.15 -4.79 3.45
CA TYR A 267 -3.37 -4.11 4.73
C TYR A 267 -4.04 -5.01 5.77
N GLY A 268 -5.04 -5.79 5.37
CA GLY A 268 -5.74 -6.73 6.24
C GLY A 268 -4.87 -7.88 6.74
N LEU A 269 -3.80 -8.24 6.03
CA LEU A 269 -2.90 -9.32 6.42
C LEU A 269 -1.66 -8.82 7.18
N ILE A 270 -1.08 -7.68 6.78
CA ILE A 270 0.24 -7.24 7.28
C ILE A 270 0.17 -5.96 8.12
N GLY A 271 -0.97 -5.26 8.12
CA GLY A 271 -1.20 -4.05 8.91
C GLY A 271 -0.82 -2.74 8.21
N PHE A 272 -0.02 -2.76 7.14
CA PHE A 272 0.37 -1.55 6.41
C PHE A 272 0.23 -1.76 4.91
N ASP A 273 0.14 -0.67 4.15
CA ASP A 273 0.15 -0.74 2.69
C ASP A 273 1.60 -0.82 2.18
N ALA A 274 1.97 -1.96 1.60
CA ALA A 274 3.32 -2.20 1.07
C ALA A 274 3.45 -1.87 -0.43
N ARG A 275 2.43 -1.24 -1.02
CA ARG A 275 2.44 -0.83 -2.44
C ARG A 275 3.10 0.53 -2.59
N SER A 276 3.69 0.79 -3.76
CA SER A 276 4.34 2.05 -4.14
C SER A 276 3.58 2.75 -5.27
N GLY A 277 3.80 4.05 -5.39
CA GLY A 277 3.28 4.89 -6.48
C GLY A 277 3.77 4.43 -7.86
N GLY A 278 2.92 4.65 -8.88
CA GLY A 278 3.16 4.30 -10.29
C GLY A 278 2.29 3.15 -10.82
N ALA A 279 1.57 2.50 -9.93
CA ALA A 279 0.83 1.27 -10.14
C ALA A 279 -0.49 1.49 -10.93
N GLY A 280 -1.13 2.65 -10.75
CA GLY A 280 -2.41 2.97 -11.39
C GLY A 280 -2.27 3.55 -12.79
N MET A 281 -1.03 3.83 -13.22
CA MET A 281 -0.72 4.08 -14.63
C MET A 281 -0.70 2.79 -15.47
N SER A 282 -0.92 1.62 -14.89
CA SER A 282 -0.87 0.32 -15.57
C SER A 282 -1.81 0.23 -16.77
N LEU A 283 -3.13 0.27 -16.55
CA LEU A 283 -4.11 0.21 -17.66
C LEU A 283 -4.12 1.50 -18.49
N MET A 284 -3.69 2.62 -17.92
CA MET A 284 -3.58 3.88 -18.67
C MET A 284 -2.57 3.80 -19.82
N LYS A 285 -1.51 2.99 -19.69
CA LYS A 285 -0.53 2.78 -20.76
C LYS A 285 -1.08 2.01 -21.97
N ILE A 286 -2.20 1.28 -21.82
CA ILE A 286 -2.89 0.63 -22.93
C ILE A 286 -3.63 1.67 -23.78
N ILE A 287 -4.16 2.70 -23.11
CA ILE A 287 -4.98 3.75 -23.73
C ILE A 287 -4.10 4.86 -24.31
N TYR A 288 -3.06 5.24 -23.57
CA TYR A 288 -2.16 6.32 -23.93
C TYR A 288 -0.76 5.78 -24.26
N PRO A 289 -0.35 5.77 -25.53
CA PRO A 289 0.97 5.27 -25.93
C PRO A 289 2.09 6.13 -25.32
N PRO A 290 3.27 5.56 -25.02
CA PRO A 290 4.43 6.33 -24.54
C PRO A 290 4.73 7.46 -25.52
N SER A 291 4.65 8.72 -25.09
CA SER A 291 4.88 9.88 -25.94
C SER A 291 5.60 10.96 -25.12
N THR A 292 6.52 11.67 -25.76
CA THR A 292 7.23 12.85 -25.23
C THR A 292 6.36 14.11 -25.29
N ASP A 293 5.36 14.14 -26.17
CA ASP A 293 4.38 15.21 -26.31
C ASP A 293 3.02 14.70 -25.85
N ARG A 294 2.55 15.15 -24.67
CA ARG A 294 1.21 14.77 -24.19
C ARG A 294 0.46 15.99 -23.64
N PRO A 295 -0.23 16.75 -24.51
CA PRO A 295 -0.71 18.09 -24.19
C PRO A 295 -2.23 18.22 -24.02
N ASP A 296 -3.04 17.15 -24.12
CA ASP A 296 -4.49 17.28 -24.02
C ASP A 296 -5.03 17.08 -22.58
N THR A 297 -6.16 17.74 -22.31
CA THR A 297 -6.80 17.75 -20.99
C THR A 297 -7.14 16.34 -20.51
N SER A 298 -7.59 15.47 -21.42
CA SER A 298 -7.97 14.09 -21.11
C SER A 298 -6.77 13.28 -20.62
N TRP A 299 -5.63 13.35 -21.32
CA TRP A 299 -4.42 12.67 -20.87
C TRP A 299 -3.94 13.21 -19.52
N THR A 300 -3.87 14.54 -19.38
CA THR A 300 -3.34 15.21 -18.18
C THR A 300 -4.13 14.82 -16.95
N LEU A 301 -5.47 14.91 -17.03
CA LEU A 301 -6.35 14.52 -15.93
C LEU A 301 -6.28 13.01 -15.68
N SER A 302 -6.24 12.19 -16.72
CA SER A 302 -6.15 10.73 -16.56
C SER A 302 -4.88 10.31 -15.83
N MET A 303 -3.72 10.87 -16.16
CA MET A 303 -2.49 10.57 -15.45
C MET A 303 -2.50 11.12 -14.02
N TYR A 304 -3.06 12.32 -13.82
CA TYR A 304 -3.18 12.90 -12.49
C TYR A 304 -4.03 12.02 -11.57
N PHE A 305 -5.23 11.62 -12.01
CA PHE A 305 -6.11 10.74 -11.25
C PHE A 305 -5.51 9.34 -11.09
N ALA A 306 -4.87 8.79 -12.12
CA ALA A 306 -4.20 7.50 -12.06
C ALA A 306 -3.04 7.49 -11.05
N GLY A 307 -2.23 8.55 -11.04
CA GLY A 307 -1.11 8.73 -10.13
C GLY A 307 -1.60 8.88 -8.69
N THR A 308 -2.44 9.89 -8.45
CA THR A 308 -2.78 10.36 -7.09
C THR A 308 -3.94 9.61 -6.43
N GLN A 309 -5.04 9.38 -7.15
CA GLN A 309 -6.30 8.85 -6.58
C GLN A 309 -6.45 7.34 -6.77
N ALA A 310 -5.83 6.78 -7.81
CA ALA A 310 -5.91 5.36 -8.13
C ALA A 310 -4.70 4.53 -7.67
N SER A 311 -3.54 5.16 -7.39
CA SER A 311 -2.28 4.42 -7.21
C SER A 311 -1.37 4.84 -6.09
N ASP A 312 -1.32 6.13 -5.76
CA ASP A 312 -0.54 6.53 -4.62
C ASP A 312 -1.16 5.90 -3.38
N THR A 313 -0.27 5.34 -2.56
CA THR A 313 -0.54 5.00 -1.15
C THR A 313 -1.54 5.99 -0.60
N PRO A 314 -2.57 5.62 0.17
CA PRO A 314 -3.69 6.48 0.58
C PRO A 314 -3.31 7.84 1.20
N GLN A 315 -2.74 8.74 0.41
CA GLN A 315 -2.14 10.02 0.79
C GLN A 315 -3.25 11.01 1.15
N TYR A 316 -4.50 10.66 0.82
CA TYR A 316 -5.68 11.50 1.02
C TYR A 316 -6.87 10.77 1.68
N GLY A 317 -6.69 9.62 2.35
CA GLY A 317 -7.76 9.06 3.20
C GLY A 317 -7.64 7.61 3.72
N TRP A 318 -8.01 7.46 5.00
CA TRP A 318 -8.28 6.26 5.84
C TRP A 318 -7.23 5.14 5.97
N ALA A 319 -6.14 5.16 5.20
CA ALA A 319 -4.97 4.33 5.46
C ALA A 319 -3.64 5.03 5.10
N GLY A 320 -3.66 6.36 4.99
CA GLY A 320 -2.45 7.16 4.85
C GLY A 320 -1.55 7.00 6.07
N PRO A 321 -0.22 7.07 5.88
CA PRO A 321 0.72 6.79 6.94
C PRO A 321 0.54 7.82 8.06
N LEU A 322 0.32 7.29 9.27
CA LEU A 322 1.04 7.77 10.44
C LEU A 322 2.56 7.66 10.18
#